data_AF-A0A1W5XMJ4-F1
#
_entry.id   AF-A0A1W5XMJ4-F1
#
_cell.length_a   1.000
_cell.length_b   1.000
_cell.length_c   1.000
_cell.angle_alpha   90.00
_cell.angle_beta   90.00
_cell.angle_gamma   90.00
#
_symmetry.space_group_name_H-M   'P 1'
#
loop_
_entity.id
_entity.type
_entity.pdbx_description
1 polymer ?
#
loop_
_entity_poly.entity_id
_entity_poly.type
_entity_poly.pdbx_seq_one_letter_code
_entity_poly.pdbx_strand_id
1 'polypeptide(L)'
;MNPTADNDPPTDAGAPTGPGARADLPGPVAFQCVLLRRMADHHPDRVEDALRALGVTRAQMREANRRWQATMHTPRGRGVQPYRALLGAPESRTTRRIGDLTCTVLTWPVPLWPDLRFEVLTDERRGTVWNAWLVRAPGAAAPELRTAPDLAPWCCTVDEVARAFAPARPLEGSAPTRWRLACTAPGPDGTPEKLVAEFTWGLYQRRVD
;
A
#
# COMPACT_ATOMS: atom_id res chain seq x y z
N MET A 1 -76.43 16.28 -13.96
CA MET A 1 -75.59 16.97 -14.97
C MET A 1 -74.20 16.35 -14.93
N ASN A 2 -73.96 15.50 -15.92
CA ASN A 2 -72.71 15.12 -16.58
C ASN A 2 -71.47 14.63 -15.81
N PRO A 3 -70.70 13.74 -16.48
CA PRO A 3 -70.02 12.60 -15.90
C PRO A 3 -68.50 12.84 -15.89
N THR A 4 -67.68 11.87 -15.53
CA THR A 4 -66.82 11.15 -16.50
C THR A 4 -66.23 9.96 -15.78
N ALA A 5 -66.49 8.79 -16.34
CA ALA A 5 -65.78 7.56 -16.04
C ALA A 5 -64.35 7.66 -16.58
N ASP A 6 -63.38 7.10 -15.85
CA ASP A 6 -62.32 6.38 -16.53
C ASP A 6 -61.91 5.16 -15.69
N ASN A 7 -61.83 4.02 -16.37
CA ASN A 7 -61.53 2.70 -15.83
C ASN A 7 -60.03 2.39 -16.04
N ASP A 8 -59.42 1.82 -14.99
CA ASP A 8 -58.10 1.17 -14.83
C ASP A 8 -57.67 0.19 -15.96
N PRO A 9 -56.38 -0.28 -16.12
CA PRO A 9 -55.58 -0.90 -15.04
C PRO A 9 -54.02 -0.88 -15.24
N PRO A 10 -53.19 -1.81 -14.70
CA PRO A 10 -52.32 -1.53 -13.55
C PRO A 10 -50.81 -1.80 -13.80
N THR A 11 -50.01 -1.62 -12.76
CA THR A 11 -48.69 -2.25 -12.54
C THR A 11 -47.50 -1.58 -13.23
N ASP A 12 -46.76 -0.80 -12.46
CA ASP A 12 -45.38 -1.21 -12.23
C ASP A 12 -45.01 -0.94 -10.77
N ALA A 13 -44.83 -2.04 -10.03
CA ALA A 13 -44.27 -2.02 -8.71
C ALA A 13 -42.89 -1.38 -8.83
N GLY A 14 -42.68 -0.25 -8.17
CA GLY A 14 -41.36 0.36 -8.04
C GLY A 14 -40.39 -0.69 -7.53
N ALA A 15 -39.56 -1.20 -8.44
CA ALA A 15 -38.53 -2.15 -8.13
C ALA A 15 -37.63 -1.55 -7.04
N PRO A 16 -37.26 -2.33 -6.00
CA PRO A 16 -36.35 -1.85 -4.98
C PRO A 16 -35.03 -1.46 -5.64
N THR A 17 -34.60 -0.24 -5.35
CA THR A 17 -33.29 0.31 -5.69
C THR A 17 -32.22 -0.72 -5.32
N GLY A 18 -31.64 -1.40 -6.32
CA GLY A 18 -30.53 -2.31 -6.08
C GLY A 18 -29.40 -1.55 -5.37
N PRO A 19 -28.69 -2.15 -4.39
CA PRO A 19 -27.55 -1.53 -3.74
C PRO A 19 -26.34 -1.58 -4.69
N GLY A 20 -26.42 -0.81 -5.76
CA GLY A 20 -25.35 -0.59 -6.75
C GLY A 20 -24.86 0.86 -6.78
N ALA A 21 -25.30 1.69 -5.83
CA ALA A 21 -24.75 3.01 -5.63
C ALA A 21 -23.33 2.86 -5.06
N ARG A 22 -22.35 3.14 -5.92
CA ARG A 22 -20.92 3.31 -5.65
C ARG A 22 -20.70 4.18 -4.40
N ALA A 23 -20.67 3.59 -3.22
CA ALA A 23 -20.01 4.24 -2.10
C ALA A 23 -18.53 4.32 -2.48
N ASP A 24 -18.02 5.55 -2.63
CA ASP A 24 -16.58 5.73 -2.78
C ASP A 24 -15.90 5.10 -1.55
N LEU A 25 -14.92 4.23 -1.80
CA LEU A 25 -14.19 3.56 -0.73
C LEU A 25 -13.60 4.60 0.22
N PRO A 26 -13.59 4.34 1.55
CA PRO A 26 -12.85 5.19 2.47
C PRO A 26 -11.42 5.38 1.96
N GLY A 27 -10.93 6.61 2.05
CA GLY A 27 -9.64 7.00 1.48
C GLY A 27 -8.46 6.04 1.79
N PRO A 28 -8.23 5.66 3.06
CA PRO A 28 -7.24 4.64 3.42
C PRO A 28 -7.46 3.26 2.79
N VAL A 29 -8.71 2.82 2.63
CA VAL A 29 -9.04 1.56 1.96
C VAL A 29 -8.77 1.66 0.45
N ALA A 30 -9.17 2.78 -0.17
CA ALA A 30 -8.87 3.06 -1.57
C ALA A 30 -7.36 3.12 -1.83
N PHE A 31 -6.57 3.67 -0.91
CA PHE A 31 -5.12 3.69 -1.03
C PHE A 31 -4.51 2.30 -0.89
N GLN A 32 -4.97 1.47 0.05
CA GLN A 32 -4.48 0.09 0.17
C GLN A 32 -4.78 -0.74 -1.08
N CYS A 33 -5.87 -0.45 -1.80
CA CYS A 33 -6.11 -1.04 -3.11
C CYS A 33 -5.02 -0.70 -4.15
N VAL A 34 -4.44 0.51 -4.09
CA VAL A 34 -3.28 0.90 -4.93
C VAL A 34 -2.07 0.03 -4.59
N LEU A 35 -1.82 -0.18 -3.30
CA LEU A 35 -0.71 -1.00 -2.82
C LEU A 35 -0.87 -2.45 -3.28
N LEU A 36 -2.04 -3.03 -3.00
CA LEU A 36 -2.40 -4.40 -3.34
C LEU A 36 -2.37 -4.65 -4.84
N ARG A 37 -2.79 -3.70 -5.68
CA ARG A 37 -2.71 -3.86 -7.14
C ARG A 37 -1.28 -4.13 -7.60
N ARG A 38 -0.27 -3.47 -7.02
CA ARG A 38 1.14 -3.72 -7.35
C ARG A 38 1.67 -5.01 -6.73
N MET A 39 1.24 -5.35 -5.51
CA MET A 39 1.62 -6.62 -4.88
C MET A 39 1.02 -7.85 -5.59
N ALA A 40 -0.11 -7.69 -6.28
CA ALA A 40 -0.75 -8.75 -7.07
C ALA A 40 0.11 -9.24 -8.25
N ASP A 41 1.11 -8.44 -8.67
CA ASP A 41 2.08 -8.87 -9.68
C ASP A 41 2.97 -10.03 -9.17
N HIS A 42 3.03 -10.24 -7.84
CA HIS A 42 3.83 -11.29 -7.19
C HIS A 42 2.97 -12.32 -6.44
N HIS A 43 1.92 -11.88 -5.74
CA HIS A 43 1.13 -12.72 -4.82
C HIS A 43 -0.38 -12.56 -5.03
N PRO A 44 -0.93 -12.99 -6.19
CA PRO A 44 -2.34 -12.77 -6.51
C PRO A 44 -3.30 -13.38 -5.48
N ASP A 45 -3.04 -14.60 -5.00
CA ASP A 45 -3.94 -15.28 -4.05
C ASP A 45 -3.99 -14.57 -2.69
N ARG A 46 -2.84 -14.13 -2.18
CA ARG A 46 -2.74 -13.36 -0.94
C ARG A 46 -3.44 -12.00 -1.06
N VAL A 47 -3.40 -11.39 -2.25
CA VAL A 47 -4.18 -10.18 -2.51
C VAL A 47 -5.68 -10.45 -2.46
N GLU A 48 -6.16 -11.60 -2.92
CA GLU A 48 -7.57 -11.95 -2.77
C GLU A 48 -8.00 -12.09 -1.31
N ASP A 49 -7.17 -12.70 -0.47
CA ASP A 49 -7.41 -12.76 0.97
C ASP A 49 -7.48 -11.36 1.59
N ALA A 50 -6.54 -10.49 1.23
CA ALA A 50 -6.52 -9.10 1.71
C ALA A 50 -7.75 -8.30 1.24
N LEU A 51 -8.18 -8.49 -0.01
CA LEU A 51 -9.37 -7.85 -0.55
C LEU A 51 -10.65 -8.33 0.18
N ARG A 52 -10.74 -9.64 0.47
CA ARG A 52 -11.82 -10.19 1.30
C ARG A 52 -11.83 -9.58 2.70
N ALA A 53 -10.67 -9.49 3.35
CA ALA A 53 -10.54 -8.89 4.68
C ALA A 53 -10.96 -7.42 4.71
N LEU A 54 -10.70 -6.67 3.63
CA LEU A 54 -11.11 -5.28 3.48
C LEU A 54 -12.57 -5.09 3.02
N GLY A 55 -13.26 -6.17 2.63
CA GLY A 55 -14.62 -6.09 2.05
C GLY A 55 -14.64 -5.42 0.67
N VAL A 56 -13.57 -5.53 -0.10
CA VAL A 56 -13.40 -4.85 -1.40
C VAL A 56 -13.33 -5.84 -2.54
N THR A 57 -13.93 -5.50 -3.67
CA THR A 57 -13.86 -6.29 -4.90
C THR A 57 -12.61 -5.97 -5.74
N ARG A 58 -12.18 -6.92 -6.57
CA ARG A 58 -11.14 -6.69 -7.60
C ARG A 58 -11.46 -5.49 -8.51
N ALA A 59 -12.74 -5.27 -8.83
CA ALA A 59 -13.16 -4.17 -9.68
C ALA A 59 -12.93 -2.82 -9.00
N GLN A 60 -13.29 -2.69 -7.72
CA GLN A 60 -12.99 -1.51 -6.91
C GLN A 60 -11.48 -1.30 -6.77
N MET A 61 -10.69 -2.38 -6.58
CA MET A 61 -9.23 -2.27 -6.53
C MET A 61 -8.65 -1.68 -7.83
N ARG A 62 -9.07 -2.20 -8.99
CA ARG A 62 -8.64 -1.69 -10.29
C ARG A 62 -9.02 -0.23 -10.49
N GLU A 63 -10.24 0.15 -10.12
CA GLU A 63 -10.73 1.52 -10.24
C GLU A 63 -9.98 2.49 -9.33
N ALA A 64 -9.72 2.12 -8.08
CA ALA A 64 -8.93 2.92 -7.14
C ALA A 64 -7.50 3.15 -7.68
N ASN A 65 -6.85 2.08 -8.17
CA ASN A 65 -5.53 2.21 -8.79
C ASN A 65 -5.57 3.09 -10.06
N ARG A 66 -6.58 2.95 -10.92
CA ARG A 66 -6.73 3.79 -12.12
C ARG A 66 -6.81 5.28 -11.77
N ARG A 67 -7.65 5.65 -10.80
CA ARG A 67 -7.80 7.04 -10.32
C ARG A 67 -6.49 7.56 -9.73
N TRP A 68 -5.83 6.76 -8.89
CA TRP A 68 -4.54 7.13 -8.31
C TRP A 68 -3.47 7.37 -9.35
N GLN A 69 -3.32 6.47 -10.32
CA GLN A 69 -2.36 6.64 -11.41
C GLN A 69 -2.65 7.92 -12.20
N ALA A 70 -3.91 8.19 -12.54
CA ALA A 70 -4.28 9.44 -13.22
C ALA A 70 -3.86 10.68 -12.43
N THR A 71 -4.05 10.70 -11.11
CA THR A 71 -3.59 11.80 -10.23
C THR A 71 -2.06 11.94 -10.24
N MET A 72 -1.33 10.83 -10.13
CA MET A 72 0.13 10.83 -10.04
C MET A 72 0.82 11.27 -11.35
N HIS A 73 0.15 11.14 -12.50
CA HIS A 73 0.67 11.64 -13.78
C HIS A 73 0.49 13.15 -13.97
N THR A 74 -0.22 13.84 -13.08
CA THR A 74 -0.36 15.31 -13.13
C THR A 74 0.84 16.00 -12.49
N PRO A 75 1.12 17.29 -12.78
CA PRO A 75 2.17 18.05 -12.09
C PRO A 75 2.03 18.08 -10.56
N ARG A 76 0.78 18.05 -10.07
CA ARG A 76 0.45 17.99 -8.62
C ARG A 76 0.74 16.62 -8.00
N GLY A 77 0.99 15.60 -8.82
CA GLY A 77 1.36 14.24 -8.41
C GLY A 77 2.74 14.10 -7.76
N ARG A 78 3.59 15.13 -7.85
CA ARG A 78 4.99 15.06 -7.41
C ARG A 78 5.21 15.38 -5.92
N GLY A 79 4.18 15.83 -5.22
CA GLY A 79 4.24 16.22 -3.81
C GLY A 79 3.46 15.30 -2.88
N VAL A 80 3.35 15.69 -1.60
CA VAL A 80 2.58 14.95 -0.57
C VAL A 80 1.07 15.13 -0.70
N GLN A 81 0.61 16.11 -1.48
CA GLN A 81 -0.78 16.53 -1.59
C GLN A 81 -1.72 15.40 -2.08
N PRO A 82 -1.39 14.57 -3.08
CA PRO A 82 -2.20 13.42 -3.45
C PRO A 82 -2.38 12.42 -2.30
N TYR A 83 -1.33 12.17 -1.51
CA TYR A 83 -1.41 11.30 -0.34
C TYR A 83 -2.34 11.89 0.71
N ARG A 84 -2.23 13.18 1.04
CA ARG A 84 -3.14 13.85 1.98
C ARG A 84 -4.59 13.88 1.50
N ALA A 85 -4.79 14.09 0.20
CA ALA A 85 -6.14 14.11 -0.38
C ALA A 85 -6.81 12.74 -0.27
N LEU A 86 -6.05 11.66 -0.40
CA LEU A 86 -6.59 10.30 -0.36
C LEU A 86 -6.59 9.70 1.06
N LEU A 87 -5.53 9.87 1.84
CA LEU A 87 -5.36 9.29 3.18
C LEU A 87 -5.89 10.19 4.30
N GLY A 88 -6.16 11.46 4.02
CA GLY A 88 -6.53 12.46 5.02
C GLY A 88 -5.32 13.01 5.79
N ALA A 89 -5.57 13.46 7.02
CA ALA A 89 -4.53 13.97 7.89
C ALA A 89 -3.56 12.84 8.31
N PRO A 90 -2.24 13.07 8.29
CA PRO A 90 -1.28 12.09 8.80
C PRO A 90 -1.45 11.91 10.31
N GLU A 91 -1.20 10.69 10.78
CA GLU A 91 -1.12 10.37 12.21
C GLU A 91 0.07 11.08 12.85
N SER A 92 1.21 11.14 12.15
CA SER A 92 2.37 11.87 12.63
C SER A 92 3.07 12.66 11.52
N ARG A 93 3.70 13.76 11.93
CA ARG A 93 4.59 14.56 11.10
C ARG A 93 5.83 14.92 11.92
N THR A 94 6.99 14.46 11.50
CA THR A 94 8.26 14.71 12.21
C THR A 94 9.35 15.13 11.24
N THR A 95 10.31 15.90 11.72
CA THR A 95 11.53 16.20 10.95
C THR A 95 12.60 15.16 11.28
N ARG A 96 13.24 14.60 10.26
CA ARG A 96 14.34 13.62 10.39
C ARG A 96 15.55 14.11 9.59
N ARG A 97 16.73 13.97 10.17
CA ARG A 97 17.99 14.21 9.45
C ARG A 97 18.56 12.90 8.94
N ILE A 98 18.83 12.83 7.64
CA ILE A 98 19.46 11.69 6.98
C ILE A 98 20.74 12.21 6.32
N GLY A 99 21.88 11.98 6.96
CA GLY A 99 23.15 12.61 6.58
C GLY A 99 23.09 14.14 6.72
N ASP A 100 23.28 14.84 5.62
CA ASP A 100 23.16 16.30 5.50
C ASP A 100 21.75 16.77 5.11
N LEU A 101 20.89 15.85 4.66
CA LEU A 101 19.52 16.15 4.24
C LEU A 101 18.58 16.24 5.44
N THR A 102 17.66 17.20 5.38
CA THR A 102 16.57 17.31 6.35
C THR A 102 15.24 16.98 5.66
N CYS A 103 14.55 15.96 6.16
CA CYS A 103 13.33 15.41 5.60
C CYS A 103 12.15 15.72 6.53
N THR A 104 10.99 15.99 5.95
CA THR A 104 9.72 15.79 6.67
C THR A 104 9.26 14.36 6.44
N VAL A 105 8.95 13.66 7.53
CA VAL A 105 8.39 12.31 7.54
C VAL A 105 6.93 12.41 7.94
N LEU A 106 6.04 11.90 7.08
CA LEU A 106 4.60 11.85 7.35
C LEU A 106 4.16 10.40 7.37
N THR A 107 3.35 10.01 8.35
CA THR A 107 2.85 8.63 8.44
C THR A 107 1.33 8.56 8.53
N TRP A 108 0.75 7.52 7.95
CA TRP A 108 -0.68 7.21 8.03
C TRP A 108 -0.91 5.76 8.43
N PRO A 109 -1.99 5.46 9.16
CA PRO A 109 -2.42 4.10 9.42
C PRO A 109 -2.90 3.43 8.12
N VAL A 110 -2.67 2.11 8.04
CA VAL A 110 -3.11 1.26 6.93
C VAL A 110 -3.93 0.09 7.49
N PRO A 111 -5.28 0.14 7.42
CA PRO A 111 -6.16 -0.81 8.11
C PRO A 111 -5.89 -2.32 7.89
N LEU A 112 -5.32 -2.71 6.75
CA LEU A 112 -4.95 -4.10 6.44
C LEU A 112 -3.76 -4.57 7.28
N TRP A 113 -2.86 -3.65 7.63
CA TRP A 113 -1.63 -3.92 8.37
C TRP A 113 -1.58 -3.00 9.60
N PRO A 114 -2.28 -3.33 10.70
CA PRO A 114 -2.40 -2.45 11.87
C PRO A 114 -1.06 -2.11 12.53
N ASP A 115 -0.10 -3.02 12.42
CA ASP A 115 1.27 -2.86 12.95
C ASP A 115 2.20 -2.09 11.99
N LEU A 116 1.71 -1.65 10.84
CA LEU A 116 2.48 -0.87 9.87
C LEU A 116 1.92 0.54 9.74
N ARG A 117 2.76 1.41 9.17
CA ARG A 117 2.38 2.74 8.71
C ARG A 117 2.83 2.93 7.28
N PHE A 118 2.04 3.66 6.50
CA PHE A 118 2.52 4.19 5.24
C PHE A 118 3.27 5.49 5.51
N GLU A 119 4.57 5.49 5.24
CA GLU A 119 5.47 6.62 5.46
C GLU A 119 5.80 7.29 4.12
N VAL A 120 5.66 8.62 4.08
CA VAL A 120 6.11 9.46 2.97
C VAL A 120 7.21 10.37 3.49
N LEU A 121 8.40 10.27 2.89
CA LEU A 121 9.50 11.18 3.13
C LEU A 121 9.50 12.25 2.06
N THR A 122 9.54 13.51 2.48
CA THR A 122 9.62 14.66 1.60
C THR A 122 10.82 15.54 1.93
N ASP A 123 11.38 16.19 0.92
CA ASP A 123 12.26 17.34 1.12
C ASP A 123 11.54 18.39 1.97
N GLU A 124 12.16 18.87 3.05
CA GLU A 124 11.54 19.84 3.94
C GLU A 124 11.29 21.19 3.25
N ARG A 125 12.14 21.58 2.29
CA ARG A 125 12.11 22.91 1.67
C ARG A 125 11.18 22.99 0.45
N ARG A 126 11.17 21.95 -0.38
CA ARG A 126 10.47 21.89 -1.67
C ARG A 126 9.21 21.02 -1.61
N GLY A 127 9.06 20.18 -0.58
CA GLY A 127 7.92 19.27 -0.43
C GLY A 127 7.89 18.13 -1.46
N THR A 128 8.97 17.94 -2.23
CA THR A 128 9.13 16.84 -3.18
C THR A 128 9.18 15.52 -2.42
N VAL A 129 8.41 14.52 -2.87
CA VAL A 129 8.45 13.18 -2.29
C VAL A 129 9.74 12.48 -2.73
N TRP A 130 10.55 12.08 -1.77
CA TRP A 130 11.76 11.28 -1.99
C TRP A 130 11.47 9.79 -1.93
N ASN A 131 10.59 9.39 -1.03
CA ASN A 131 10.24 7.99 -0.85
C ASN A 131 8.84 7.83 -0.24
N ALA A 132 8.17 6.74 -0.56
CA ALA A 132 6.85 6.41 -0.05
C ALA A 132 6.69 4.89 0.08
N TRP A 133 6.54 4.37 1.30
CA TRP A 133 6.56 2.93 1.56
C TRP A 133 5.92 2.56 2.91
N LEU A 134 5.80 1.27 3.19
CA LEU A 134 5.33 0.73 4.45
C LEU A 134 6.50 0.52 5.41
N VAL A 135 6.35 1.01 6.64
CA VAL A 135 7.29 0.88 7.75
C VAL A 135 6.60 0.29 8.97
N ARG A 136 7.38 -0.30 9.89
CA ARG A 136 6.85 -0.76 11.18
C ARG A 136 6.34 0.42 11.99
N ALA A 137 5.14 0.31 12.54
CA ALA A 137 4.61 1.33 13.42
C ALA A 137 5.50 1.48 14.67
N PRO A 138 5.69 2.70 15.20
CA PRO A 138 6.43 2.89 16.45
C PRO A 138 5.85 2.02 17.58
N GLY A 139 6.70 1.25 18.26
CA GLY A 139 6.30 0.37 19.35
C GLY A 139 5.69 -0.98 18.93
N ALA A 140 5.41 -1.21 17.65
CA ALA A 140 4.96 -2.51 17.16
C ALA A 140 6.14 -3.50 17.09
N ALA A 141 5.87 -4.78 17.39
CA ALA A 141 6.88 -5.82 17.31
C ALA A 141 7.33 -6.04 15.86
N ALA A 142 8.64 -6.03 15.63
CA ALA A 142 9.23 -6.44 14.36
C ALA A 142 9.30 -7.98 14.27
N PRO A 143 9.22 -8.57 13.07
CA PRO A 143 9.42 -10.00 12.90
C PRO A 143 10.85 -10.39 13.30
N GLU A 144 10.99 -11.56 13.91
CA GLU A 144 12.30 -12.15 14.18
C GLU A 144 12.84 -12.81 12.91
N LEU A 145 13.79 -12.14 12.25
CA LEU A 145 14.44 -12.64 11.04
C LEU A 145 15.80 -13.22 11.43
N ARG A 146 15.92 -14.56 11.49
CA ARG A 146 17.15 -15.27 11.88
C ARG A 146 17.80 -15.95 10.69
N THR A 147 16.96 -16.42 9.77
CA THR A 147 17.33 -17.23 8.62
C THR A 147 16.61 -16.74 7.38
N ALA A 148 17.13 -17.12 6.23
CA ALA A 148 16.53 -16.76 4.96
C ALA A 148 15.06 -17.25 4.85
N PRO A 149 14.67 -18.45 5.33
CA PRO A 149 13.27 -18.90 5.37
C PRO A 149 12.30 -18.01 6.17
N ASP A 150 12.77 -17.19 7.10
CA ASP A 150 11.91 -16.28 7.87
C ASP A 150 11.37 -15.13 7.00
N LEU A 151 11.92 -14.94 5.80
CA LEU A 151 11.43 -14.01 4.79
C LEU A 151 10.17 -14.55 4.11
N ALA A 152 9.04 -14.48 4.80
CA ALA A 152 7.73 -14.69 4.21
C ALA A 152 7.23 -13.40 3.52
N PRO A 153 6.48 -13.46 2.41
CA PRO A 153 5.93 -12.27 1.78
C PRO A 153 5.17 -11.40 2.79
N TRP A 154 5.30 -10.09 2.69
CA TRP A 154 4.67 -9.06 3.51
C TRP A 154 4.97 -9.09 5.02
N CYS A 155 5.79 -10.02 5.52
CA CYS A 155 6.07 -10.10 6.97
C CYS A 155 6.99 -8.98 7.45
N CYS A 156 7.95 -8.59 6.62
CA CYS A 156 9.03 -7.68 6.97
C CYS A 156 9.20 -6.52 5.99
N THR A 157 9.75 -5.43 6.51
CA THR A 157 10.08 -4.22 5.76
C THR A 157 11.53 -4.24 5.26
N VAL A 158 11.85 -3.35 4.30
CA VAL A 158 13.23 -3.15 3.82
C VAL A 158 14.21 -2.92 4.98
N ASP A 159 13.86 -2.04 5.91
CA ASP A 159 14.72 -1.69 7.07
C ASP A 159 14.94 -2.88 8.02
N GLU A 160 13.89 -3.70 8.21
CA GLU A 160 13.97 -4.90 9.06
C GLU A 160 14.94 -5.94 8.47
N VAL A 161 14.87 -6.18 7.16
CA VAL A 161 15.79 -7.09 6.47
C VAL A 161 17.22 -6.52 6.42
N ALA A 162 17.36 -5.23 6.13
CA ALA A 162 18.67 -4.57 6.06
C ALA A 162 19.42 -4.64 7.40
N ARG A 163 18.69 -4.55 8.52
CA ARG A 163 19.25 -4.69 9.88
C ARG A 163 19.53 -6.14 10.25
N ALA A 164 18.62 -7.06 9.95
CA ALA A 164 18.77 -8.47 10.33
C ALA A 164 19.90 -9.17 9.58
N PHE A 165 20.10 -8.84 8.31
CA PHE A 165 21.09 -9.49 7.43
C PHE A 165 22.16 -8.50 6.97
N ALA A 166 22.72 -7.77 7.93
CA ALA A 166 23.83 -6.86 7.67
C ALA A 166 25.14 -7.62 7.35
N PRO A 167 25.98 -7.12 6.42
CA PRO A 167 25.78 -5.91 5.62
C PRO A 167 24.80 -6.14 4.46
N ALA A 168 23.88 -5.20 4.31
CA ALA A 168 22.93 -5.18 3.22
C ALA A 168 23.26 -4.08 2.22
N ARG A 169 23.20 -4.39 0.92
CA ARG A 169 23.49 -3.47 -0.18
C ARG A 169 22.22 -3.17 -0.98
N PRO A 170 21.76 -1.91 -1.03
CA PRO A 170 20.67 -1.51 -1.90
C PRO A 170 21.03 -1.77 -3.37
N LEU A 171 20.05 -2.25 -4.14
CA LEU A 171 20.12 -2.43 -5.58
C LEU A 171 19.01 -1.63 -6.24
N GLU A 172 19.20 -1.26 -7.50
CA GLU A 172 18.16 -0.62 -8.30
C GLU A 172 16.92 -1.52 -8.38
N GLY A 173 15.74 -0.94 -8.17
CA GLY A 173 14.46 -1.64 -8.28
C GLY A 173 14.09 -1.95 -9.73
N SER A 174 13.21 -2.94 -9.94
CA SER A 174 12.67 -3.24 -11.28
C SER A 174 11.55 -2.28 -11.72
N ALA A 175 11.07 -1.41 -10.83
CA ALA A 175 10.04 -0.40 -11.07
C ALA A 175 10.09 0.69 -9.96
N PRO A 176 9.47 1.87 -10.13
CA PRO A 176 9.56 2.97 -9.16
C PRO A 176 9.14 2.65 -7.71
N THR A 177 8.23 1.69 -7.52
CA THR A 177 7.74 1.27 -6.19
C THR A 177 8.40 -0.02 -5.71
N ARG A 178 9.38 -0.54 -6.46
CA ARG A 178 10.09 -1.78 -6.16
C ARG A 178 11.48 -1.46 -5.68
N TRP A 179 11.93 -2.19 -4.67
CA TRP A 179 13.25 -2.05 -4.08
C TRP A 179 13.92 -3.42 -4.06
N ARG A 180 15.24 -3.44 -4.15
CA ARG A 180 16.02 -4.67 -4.03
C ARG A 180 17.14 -4.48 -3.04
N LEU A 181 17.44 -5.54 -2.29
CA LEU A 181 18.47 -5.55 -1.27
C LEU A 181 19.28 -6.84 -1.41
N ALA A 182 20.57 -6.72 -1.74
CA ALA A 182 21.50 -7.85 -1.67
C ALA A 182 22.00 -8.00 -0.24
N CYS A 183 21.93 -9.20 0.31
CA CYS A 183 22.41 -9.50 1.66
C CYS A 183 22.84 -10.97 1.76
N THR A 184 23.40 -11.33 2.91
CA THR A 184 23.71 -12.72 3.26
C THR A 184 22.89 -13.09 4.48
N ALA A 185 22.13 -14.17 4.40
CA ALA A 185 21.33 -14.70 5.51
C ALA A 185 21.68 -16.17 5.75
N PRO A 186 21.61 -16.68 6.99
CA PRO A 186 21.74 -18.10 7.24
C PRO A 186 20.65 -18.90 6.51
N GLY A 187 21.03 -19.93 5.79
CA GLY A 187 20.13 -20.93 5.22
C GLY A 187 19.51 -21.83 6.29
N PRO A 188 18.65 -22.79 5.89
CA PRO A 188 17.99 -23.71 6.83
C PRO A 188 18.95 -24.54 7.70
N ASP A 189 20.14 -24.83 7.18
CA ASP A 189 21.21 -25.58 7.85
C ASP A 189 22.23 -24.67 8.55
N GLY A 190 21.98 -23.35 8.57
CA GLY A 190 22.87 -22.34 9.12
C GLY A 190 24.00 -21.91 8.18
N THR A 191 24.10 -22.47 6.97
CA THR A 191 25.13 -22.05 6.00
C THR A 191 24.82 -20.65 5.45
N PRO A 192 25.80 -19.76 5.30
CA PRO A 192 25.54 -18.43 4.75
C PRO A 192 25.09 -18.48 3.28
N GLU A 193 23.89 -17.99 2.98
CA GLU A 193 23.34 -17.88 1.63
C GLU A 193 23.33 -16.41 1.18
N LYS A 194 23.90 -16.14 0.01
CA LYS A 194 23.71 -14.85 -0.66
C LYS A 194 22.33 -14.83 -1.28
N LEU A 195 21.59 -13.75 -1.07
CA LEU A 195 20.27 -13.57 -1.67
C LEU A 195 20.02 -12.12 -2.05
N VAL A 196 19.11 -11.93 -3.01
CA VAL A 196 18.52 -10.63 -3.31
C VAL A 196 17.06 -10.64 -2.89
N ALA A 197 16.71 -9.80 -1.93
CA ALA A 197 15.33 -9.61 -1.49
C ALA A 197 14.67 -8.51 -2.34
N GLU A 198 13.52 -8.80 -2.94
CA GLU A 198 12.69 -7.84 -3.68
C GLU A 198 11.49 -7.40 -2.83
N PHE A 199 11.26 -6.10 -2.81
CA PHE A 199 10.22 -5.43 -2.04
C PHE A 199 9.33 -4.63 -2.97
N THR A 200 8.06 -4.48 -2.58
CA THR A 200 7.11 -3.57 -3.22
C THR A 200 6.48 -2.73 -2.14
N TRP A 201 6.49 -1.40 -2.30
CA TRP A 201 6.07 -0.45 -1.26
C TRP A 201 6.77 -0.69 0.10
N GLY A 202 8.04 -1.11 0.08
CA GLY A 202 8.80 -1.39 1.29
C GLY A 202 8.53 -2.74 1.97
N LEU A 203 7.53 -3.51 1.53
CA LEU A 203 7.26 -4.86 2.04
C LEU A 203 7.87 -5.95 1.18
N TYR A 204 8.48 -6.94 1.84
CA TYR A 204 9.10 -8.07 1.19
C TYR A 204 8.10 -8.82 0.31
N GLN A 205 8.50 -9.16 -0.92
CA GLN A 205 7.69 -9.94 -1.85
C GLN A 205 8.31 -11.32 -2.05
N ARG A 206 9.59 -11.38 -2.42
CA ARG A 206 10.23 -12.65 -2.77
C ARG A 206 11.75 -12.50 -2.78
N ARG A 207 12.44 -13.64 -2.87
CA ARG A 207 13.83 -13.67 -3.31
C ARG A 207 13.87 -13.56 -4.83
N VAL A 208 14.94 -12.95 -5.33
CA VAL A 208 15.31 -12.92 -6.73
C VAL A 208 16.60 -13.72 -6.84
N ASP A 209 16.58 -14.70 -7.73
CA ASP A 209 17.74 -15.51 -8.07
C ASP A 209 18.77 -14.69 -8.90
#